data_AF-A0A8B8CCW5-F1
#
_entry.id   AF-A0A8B8CCW5-F1
#
_cell.length_a   1.000
_cell.length_b   1.000
_cell.length_c   1.000
_cell.angle_alpha   90.00
_cell.angle_beta   90.00
_cell.angle_gamma   90.00
#
_symmetry.space_group_name_H-M   'P 1'
#
loop_
_entity.id
_entity.type
_entity.pdbx_description
1 polymer ?
#
loop_
_entity_poly.entity_id
_entity_poly.type
_entity_poly.pdbx_seq_one_letter_code
_entity_poly.pdbx_strand_id
1 'polypeptide(L)'
;MGDRDVSQKATTGGWKVWRIINLVLGVFFVLAALVNLNDADWYLWTPVYGVSALLCLPLVLKPQWSNGKLWNMVVTVHFTLCLAYAVYQVVLLFEAIKGEIRNPLEQEEGREMGGLLIIIAWTSIARFTTVGRPVQASNKQMMNALLLITVTLTFIPLMTWSLCYVGDWHTKLGHCKGMF
;
A
#
# COMPACT_ATOMS: atom_id res chain seq x y z
N MET A 1 7.34 4.87 43.09
CA MET A 1 6.10 5.04 42.29
C MET A 1 6.37 5.59 40.88
N GLY A 2 7.55 6.16 40.57
CA GLY A 2 7.86 6.78 39.27
C GLY A 2 8.19 5.84 38.08
N ASP A 3 8.71 4.63 38.30
CA ASP A 3 9.10 3.75 37.19
C ASP A 3 7.93 3.12 36.41
N ARG A 4 6.77 2.96 37.06
CA ARG A 4 5.58 2.40 36.41
C ARG A 4 4.95 3.39 35.43
N ASP A 5 5.00 4.69 35.73
CA ASP A 5 4.46 5.75 34.86
C ASP A 5 5.32 5.99 33.62
N VAL A 6 6.65 5.88 33.74
CA VAL A 6 7.58 6.04 32.59
C VAL A 6 7.43 4.87 31.61
N SER A 7 7.24 3.65 32.11
CA SER A 7 7.04 2.44 31.29
C SER A 7 5.67 2.41 30.58
N GLN A 8 4.61 2.91 31.22
CA GLN A 8 3.27 3.03 30.59
C GLN A 8 3.20 4.12 29.51
N LYS A 9 3.97 5.20 29.63
CA LYS A 9 4.01 6.28 28.62
C LYS A 9 4.72 5.86 27.33
N ALA A 10 5.68 4.93 27.41
CA ALA A 10 6.43 4.42 26.27
C ALA A 10 5.64 3.41 25.41
N THR A 11 4.67 2.71 26.01
CA THR A 11 3.89 1.64 25.36
C THR A 11 2.66 2.13 24.58
N THR A 12 2.25 3.39 24.76
CA THR A 12 0.93 3.88 24.32
C THR A 12 0.89 4.59 22.96
N GLY A 13 2.04 4.86 22.32
CA GLY A 13 2.12 5.63 21.08
C GLY A 13 2.12 4.81 19.78
N GLY A 14 2.86 3.71 19.75
CA GLY A 14 3.12 2.96 18.50
C GLY A 14 1.85 2.41 17.83
N TRP A 15 0.90 1.91 18.62
CA TRP A 15 -0.37 1.41 18.09
C TRP A 15 -1.22 2.53 17.46
N LYS A 16 -1.16 3.77 18.00
CA LYS A 16 -1.86 4.92 17.42
C LYS A 16 -1.26 5.30 16.07
N VAL A 17 0.08 5.33 15.97
CA VAL A 17 0.78 5.58 14.70
C VAL A 17 0.45 4.49 13.69
N TRP A 18 0.42 3.22 14.10
CA TRP A 18 0.03 2.12 13.23
C TRP A 18 -1.41 2.26 12.70
N ARG A 19 -2.35 2.71 13.55
CA ARG A 19 -3.71 3.02 13.11
C ARG A 19 -3.75 4.12 12.06
N ILE A 20 -2.95 5.18 12.23
CA ILE A 20 -2.85 6.26 11.25
C ILE A 20 -2.26 5.75 9.93
N ILE A 21 -1.20 4.93 9.98
CA ILE A 21 -0.60 4.29 8.80
C ILE A 21 -1.66 3.50 8.02
N ASN A 22 -2.42 2.65 8.71
CA ASN A 22 -3.46 1.83 8.06
C ASN A 22 -4.66 2.65 7.58
N LEU A 23 -4.96 3.78 8.21
CA LEU A 23 -5.97 4.71 7.72
C LEU A 23 -5.52 5.36 6.41
N VAL A 24 -4.29 5.88 6.36
CA VAL A 24 -3.72 6.49 5.16
C VAL A 24 -3.62 5.49 4.02
N LEU A 25 -3.12 4.27 4.29
CA LEU A 25 -3.06 3.19 3.30
C LEU A 25 -4.45 2.73 2.86
N GLY A 26 -5.40 2.59 3.78
CA GLY A 26 -6.76 2.22 3.45
C GLY A 26 -7.42 3.23 2.50
N VAL A 27 -7.28 4.52 2.77
CA VAL A 27 -7.77 5.59 1.88
C VAL A 27 -7.05 5.53 0.52
N PHE A 28 -5.73 5.38 0.52
CA PHE A 28 -4.96 5.25 -0.72
C PHE A 28 -5.42 4.05 -1.56
N PHE A 29 -5.62 2.88 -0.96
CA PHE A 29 -6.10 1.70 -1.68
C PHE A 29 -7.53 1.87 -2.21
N VAL A 30 -8.42 2.55 -1.47
CA VAL A 30 -9.74 2.90 -2.01
C VAL A 30 -9.62 3.81 -3.23
N LEU A 31 -8.80 4.86 -3.14
CA LEU A 31 -8.59 5.77 -4.27
C LEU A 31 -7.98 5.04 -5.47
N ALA A 32 -6.98 4.19 -5.24
CA ALA A 32 -6.38 3.37 -6.29
C ALA A 32 -7.42 2.44 -6.94
N ALA A 33 -8.25 1.75 -6.16
CA ALA A 33 -9.32 0.92 -6.67
C ALA A 33 -10.31 1.73 -7.54
N LEU A 34 -10.67 2.94 -7.12
CA LEU A 34 -11.58 3.81 -7.87
C LEU A 34 -10.95 4.34 -9.17
N VAL A 35 -9.67 4.69 -9.16
CA VAL A 35 -8.96 5.13 -10.38
C VAL A 35 -8.89 4.00 -11.41
N ASN A 36 -8.63 2.76 -10.96
CA ASN A 36 -8.54 1.60 -11.84
C ASN A 36 -9.89 1.16 -12.45
N LEU A 37 -11.02 1.74 -12.03
CA LEU A 37 -12.31 1.50 -12.70
C LEU A 37 -12.34 2.04 -14.14
N ASN A 38 -11.43 2.96 -14.46
CA ASN A 38 -11.33 3.55 -15.79
C ASN A 38 -10.45 2.72 -16.75
N ASP A 39 -9.76 1.70 -16.25
CA ASP A 39 -8.83 0.89 -17.04
C ASP A 39 -9.52 -0.36 -17.61
N ALA A 40 -8.96 -0.94 -18.67
CA ALA A 40 -9.60 -2.04 -19.40
C ALA A 40 -9.68 -3.34 -18.55
N ASP A 41 -8.77 -3.50 -17.62
CA ASP A 41 -8.60 -4.65 -16.72
C ASP A 41 -9.01 -4.32 -15.27
N TRP A 42 -9.93 -3.35 -15.10
CA TRP A 42 -10.48 -2.95 -13.80
C TRP A 42 -10.93 -4.12 -12.93
N TYR A 43 -11.43 -5.19 -13.56
CA TYR A 43 -11.94 -6.40 -12.89
C TYR A 43 -10.86 -7.15 -12.12
N LEU A 44 -9.59 -6.89 -12.42
CA LEU A 44 -8.45 -7.46 -11.73
C LEU A 44 -7.86 -6.48 -10.70
N TRP A 45 -7.60 -5.23 -11.08
CA TRP A 45 -6.98 -4.26 -10.18
C TRP A 45 -7.91 -3.73 -9.10
N THR A 46 -9.19 -3.54 -9.41
CA THR A 46 -10.18 -3.06 -8.42
C THR A 46 -10.29 -4.04 -7.24
N PRO A 47 -10.40 -5.38 -7.43
CA PRO A 47 -10.33 -6.32 -6.30
C PRO A 47 -8.98 -6.32 -5.59
N VAL A 48 -7.84 -6.23 -6.30
CA VAL A 48 -6.50 -6.23 -5.70
C VAL A 48 -6.34 -5.08 -4.68
N TYR A 49 -6.75 -3.87 -5.06
CA TYR A 49 -6.75 -2.73 -4.15
C TYR A 49 -7.91 -2.77 -3.14
N GLY A 50 -9.09 -3.21 -3.56
CA GLY A 50 -10.28 -3.29 -2.71
C GLY A 50 -10.10 -4.23 -1.52
N VAL A 51 -9.55 -5.43 -1.74
CA VAL A 51 -9.23 -6.38 -0.66
C VAL A 51 -8.17 -5.79 0.28
N SER A 52 -7.15 -5.12 -0.26
CA SER A 52 -6.13 -4.42 0.55
C SER A 52 -6.75 -3.34 1.44
N ALA A 53 -7.69 -2.55 0.91
CA ALA A 53 -8.44 -1.55 1.68
C ALA A 53 -9.29 -2.19 2.79
N LEU A 54 -10.02 -3.27 2.48
CA LEU A 54 -10.84 -4.00 3.46
C LEU A 54 -9.99 -4.60 4.58
N LEU A 55 -8.80 -5.10 4.26
CA LEU A 55 -7.86 -5.64 5.26
C LEU A 55 -7.28 -4.55 6.19
N CYS A 56 -7.26 -3.29 5.77
CA CYS A 56 -6.92 -2.14 6.63
C CYS A 56 -8.01 -1.82 7.67
N LEU A 57 -9.29 -2.08 7.37
CA LEU A 57 -10.41 -1.68 8.24
C LEU A 57 -10.33 -2.24 9.67
N PRO A 58 -10.07 -3.55 9.90
CA PRO A 58 -9.88 -4.09 11.24
C PRO A 58 -8.75 -3.39 12.01
N LEU A 59 -7.65 -3.07 11.32
CA LEU A 59 -6.48 -2.42 11.93
C LEU A 59 -6.77 -0.98 12.35
N VAL A 60 -7.70 -0.29 11.68
CA VAL A 60 -8.13 1.07 12.02
C VAL A 60 -9.21 1.08 13.10
N LEU A 61 -10.25 0.25 12.95
CA LEU A 61 -11.44 0.28 13.79
C LEU A 61 -11.23 -0.42 15.13
N LYS A 62 -10.84 -1.71 15.07
CA LYS A 62 -10.71 -2.58 16.24
C LYS A 62 -9.56 -3.57 16.01
N PRO A 63 -8.30 -3.21 16.35
CA PRO A 63 -7.12 -4.03 16.08
C PRO A 63 -7.17 -5.46 16.63
N GLN A 64 -8.02 -5.76 17.64
CA GLN A 64 -8.23 -7.14 18.07
C GLN A 64 -8.77 -8.07 16.96
N TRP A 65 -9.48 -7.54 15.96
CA TRP A 65 -10.04 -8.32 14.86
C TRP A 65 -8.97 -8.85 13.91
N SER A 66 -7.84 -8.14 13.77
CA SER A 66 -6.70 -8.64 12.96
C SER A 66 -5.91 -9.76 13.64
N ASN A 67 -6.24 -10.12 14.89
CA ASN A 67 -5.65 -11.30 15.55
C ASN A 67 -6.41 -12.60 15.26
N GLY A 68 -7.57 -12.52 14.59
CA GLY A 68 -8.39 -13.69 14.26
C GLY A 68 -7.79 -14.58 13.17
N LYS A 69 -8.13 -15.88 13.20
CA LYS A 69 -7.71 -16.85 12.16
C LYS A 69 -8.16 -16.43 10.77
N LEU A 70 -9.37 -15.87 10.64
CA LEU A 70 -9.93 -15.42 9.36
C LEU A 70 -9.10 -14.29 8.74
N TRP A 71 -8.82 -13.21 9.50
CA TRP A 71 -8.01 -12.10 8.98
C TRP A 71 -6.61 -12.59 8.58
N ASN A 72 -5.98 -13.42 9.40
CA ASN A 72 -4.68 -14.02 9.11
C ASN A 72 -4.70 -14.89 7.84
N MET A 73 -5.75 -15.67 7.62
CA MET A 73 -5.92 -16.46 6.39
C MET A 73 -6.05 -15.54 5.18
N VAL A 74 -6.95 -14.55 5.23
CA VAL A 74 -7.22 -13.66 4.10
C VAL A 74 -5.99 -12.84 3.73
N VAL A 75 -5.31 -12.22 4.70
CA VAL A 75 -4.09 -11.44 4.42
C VAL A 75 -2.96 -12.32 3.88
N THR A 76 -2.83 -13.58 4.33
CA THR A 76 -1.81 -14.50 3.81
C THR A 76 -2.14 -14.95 2.40
N VAL A 77 -3.39 -15.30 2.10
CA VAL A 77 -3.82 -15.65 0.73
C VAL A 77 -3.62 -14.47 -0.20
N HIS A 78 -4.07 -13.27 0.21
CA HIS A 78 -3.94 -12.05 -0.57
C HIS A 78 -2.47 -11.69 -0.86
N PHE A 79 -1.61 -11.78 0.15
CA PHE A 79 -0.16 -11.60 0.00
C PHE A 79 0.42 -12.58 -1.03
N THR A 80 0.11 -13.87 -0.93
CA THR A 80 0.63 -14.89 -1.85
C THR A 80 0.15 -14.68 -3.28
N LEU A 81 -1.13 -14.32 -3.46
CA LEU A 81 -1.69 -14.00 -4.78
C LEU A 81 -1.02 -12.75 -5.38
N CYS A 82 -0.86 -11.69 -4.59
CA CYS A 82 -0.16 -10.48 -5.03
C CYS A 82 1.31 -10.76 -5.38
N LEU A 83 1.99 -11.62 -4.62
CA LEU A 83 3.36 -12.01 -4.91
C LEU A 83 3.48 -12.81 -6.21
N ALA A 84 2.61 -13.80 -6.41
CA ALA A 84 2.56 -14.56 -7.66
C ALA A 84 2.24 -13.65 -8.84
N TYR A 85 1.32 -12.70 -8.65
CA TYR A 85 0.96 -11.74 -9.68
C TYR A 85 2.08 -10.73 -9.96
N ALA A 86 2.89 -10.35 -8.96
CA ALA A 86 4.07 -9.51 -9.20
C ALA A 86 5.11 -10.20 -10.07
N VAL A 87 5.30 -11.52 -9.91
CA VAL A 87 6.16 -12.30 -10.81
C VAL A 87 5.62 -12.27 -12.24
N TYR A 88 4.31 -12.40 -12.40
CA TYR A 88 3.67 -12.30 -13.72
C TYR A 88 3.81 -10.89 -14.32
N GLN A 89 3.57 -9.83 -13.56
CA GLN A 89 3.77 -8.43 -14.00
C GLN A 89 5.21 -8.15 -14.43
N VAL A 90 6.20 -8.76 -13.78
CA VAL A 90 7.61 -8.62 -14.21
C VAL A 90 7.79 -9.17 -15.63
N VAL A 91 7.20 -10.32 -15.95
CA VAL A 91 7.26 -10.89 -17.31
C VAL A 91 6.59 -9.95 -18.32
N LEU A 92 5.38 -9.46 -18.03
CA LEU A 92 4.67 -8.52 -18.89
C LEU A 92 5.45 -7.22 -19.10
N LEU A 93 6.04 -6.67 -18.04
CA LEU A 93 6.85 -5.47 -18.14
C LEU A 93 8.09 -5.68 -19.03
N PHE A 94 8.77 -6.82 -18.90
CA PHE A 94 9.91 -7.16 -19.75
C PHE A 94 9.52 -7.25 -21.24
N GLU A 95 8.35 -7.83 -21.52
CA GLU A 95 7.79 -7.87 -22.87
C GLU A 95 7.42 -6.47 -23.39
N ALA A 96 6.78 -5.64 -22.55
CA ALA A 96 6.37 -4.29 -22.88
C ALA A 96 7.56 -3.37 -23.21
N ILE A 97 8.67 -3.49 -22.46
CA ILE A 97 9.90 -2.73 -22.73
C ILE A 97 10.78 -3.36 -23.82
N LYS A 98 10.38 -4.51 -24.40
CA LYS A 98 11.11 -5.24 -25.45
C LYS A 98 12.58 -5.53 -25.11
N GLY A 99 12.87 -5.72 -23.82
CA GLY A 99 14.25 -5.90 -23.33
C GLY A 99 15.13 -4.64 -23.41
N GLU A 100 14.58 -3.47 -23.71
CA GLU A 100 15.30 -2.20 -23.67
C GLU A 100 15.19 -1.53 -22.28
N ILE A 101 16.24 -0.82 -21.87
CA ILE A 101 16.20 0.01 -20.65
C ILE A 101 15.38 1.28 -20.97
N ARG A 102 14.07 1.21 -20.70
CA ARG A 102 13.14 2.34 -20.79
C ARG A 102 12.55 2.66 -19.43
N ASN A 103 12.04 3.89 -19.27
CA ASN A 103 11.36 4.28 -18.05
C ASN A 103 10.09 3.42 -17.86
N PRO A 104 10.02 2.56 -16.82
CA PRO A 104 8.87 1.67 -16.61
C PRO A 104 7.57 2.45 -16.38
N LEU A 105 7.64 3.68 -15.86
CA LEU A 105 6.45 4.50 -15.59
C LEU A 105 5.74 4.98 -16.86
N GLU A 106 6.39 4.91 -18.03
CA GLU A 106 5.75 5.15 -19.32
C GLU A 106 4.84 3.99 -19.75
N GLN A 107 5.05 2.80 -19.18
CA GLN A 107 4.23 1.62 -19.43
C GLN A 107 3.21 1.45 -18.32
N GLU A 108 2.00 1.02 -18.69
CA GLU A 108 0.91 0.73 -17.76
C GLU A 108 1.33 -0.32 -16.72
N GLU A 109 1.88 -1.45 -17.21
CA GLU A 109 2.44 -2.54 -16.40
C GLU A 109 3.43 -2.06 -15.32
N GLY A 110 4.24 -1.05 -15.65
CA GLY A 110 5.22 -0.49 -14.72
C GLY A 110 4.59 0.38 -13.63
N ARG A 111 3.52 1.11 -13.95
CA ARG A 111 2.75 1.89 -12.95
C ARG A 111 2.00 0.95 -11.99
N GLU A 112 1.38 -0.08 -12.55
CA GLU A 112 0.65 -1.13 -11.83
C GLU A 112 1.55 -1.92 -10.86
N MET A 113 2.73 -2.33 -11.33
CA MET A 113 3.73 -3.00 -10.50
C MET A 113 4.10 -2.16 -9.26
N GLY A 114 4.16 -0.83 -9.41
CA GLY A 114 4.43 0.08 -8.29
C GLY A 114 3.40 -0.03 -7.16
N GLY A 115 2.10 -0.02 -7.49
CA GLY A 115 1.05 -0.17 -6.50
C GLY A 115 0.99 -1.58 -5.90
N LEU A 116 1.27 -2.61 -6.71
CA LEU A 116 1.35 -3.99 -6.25
C LEU A 116 2.48 -4.20 -5.21
N LEU A 117 3.65 -3.58 -5.43
CA LEU A 117 4.76 -3.61 -4.48
C LEU A 117 4.40 -2.95 -3.13
N ILE A 118 3.61 -1.87 -3.14
CA ILE A 118 3.11 -1.24 -1.90
C ILE A 118 2.21 -2.23 -1.14
N ILE A 119 1.30 -2.93 -1.82
CA ILE A 119 0.44 -3.95 -1.22
C ILE A 119 1.27 -5.08 -0.60
N ILE A 120 2.25 -5.61 -1.34
CA ILE A 120 3.13 -6.71 -0.88
C ILE A 120 3.91 -6.26 0.36
N ALA A 121 4.51 -5.07 0.33
CA ALA A 121 5.27 -4.54 1.46
C ALA A 121 4.37 -4.37 2.69
N TRP A 122 3.19 -3.76 2.52
CA TRP A 122 2.27 -3.54 3.62
C TRP A 122 1.71 -4.85 4.21
N THR A 123 1.22 -5.77 3.37
CA THR A 123 0.71 -7.08 3.81
C THR A 123 1.80 -7.89 4.51
N SER A 124 3.05 -7.82 4.05
CA SER A 124 4.20 -8.44 4.70
C SER A 124 4.40 -7.90 6.12
N ILE A 125 4.42 -6.58 6.28
CA ILE A 125 4.57 -5.93 7.58
C ILE A 125 3.39 -6.30 8.48
N ALA A 126 2.16 -6.16 7.99
CA ALA A 126 0.95 -6.40 8.77
C ALA A 126 0.82 -7.85 9.23
N ARG A 127 1.29 -8.83 8.42
CA ARG A 127 1.13 -10.25 8.70
C ARG A 127 2.30 -10.89 9.44
N PHE A 128 3.53 -10.57 9.03
CA PHE A 128 4.73 -11.30 9.48
C PHE A 128 5.52 -10.55 10.56
N THR A 129 5.12 -9.32 10.88
CA THR A 129 5.75 -8.55 11.96
C THR A 129 4.82 -8.35 13.15
N THR A 130 5.39 -7.92 14.27
CA THR A 130 4.66 -7.54 15.49
C THR A 130 4.38 -6.03 15.55
N VAL A 131 4.67 -5.29 14.47
CA VAL A 131 4.53 -3.83 14.39
C VAL A 131 3.09 -3.43 14.70
N GLY A 132 2.94 -2.41 15.56
CA GLY A 132 1.63 -1.82 15.88
C GLY A 132 0.71 -2.67 16.76
N ARG A 133 1.14 -3.87 17.19
CA ARG A 133 0.36 -4.69 18.12
C ARG A 133 0.32 -4.03 19.51
N PRO A 134 -0.85 -3.92 20.15
CA PRO A 134 -1.03 -3.17 21.40
C PRO A 134 -0.27 -3.74 22.60
N VAL A 135 0.20 -4.99 22.52
CA VAL A 135 0.90 -5.70 23.60
C VAL A 135 2.42 -5.50 23.55
N GLN A 136 2.98 -5.09 22.41
CA GLN A 136 4.44 -5.02 22.22
C GLN A 136 4.92 -3.55 22.29
N ALA A 137 5.99 -3.30 23.04
CA ALA A 137 6.69 -2.02 22.98
C ALA A 137 7.23 -1.81 21.56
N SER A 138 6.72 -0.80 20.88
CA SER A 138 7.11 -0.48 19.51
C SER A 138 8.21 0.59 19.51
N ASN A 139 9.28 0.37 18.73
CA ASN A 139 10.33 1.37 18.56
C ASN A 139 9.75 2.64 17.90
N LYS A 140 9.73 3.75 18.65
CA LYS A 140 9.17 5.03 18.21
C LYS A 140 9.81 5.55 16.92
N GLN A 141 11.14 5.39 16.77
CA GLN A 141 11.84 5.83 15.56
C GLN A 141 11.40 5.01 14.35
N MET A 142 11.31 3.69 14.51
CA MET A 142 10.81 2.79 13.46
C MET A 142 9.37 3.14 13.06
N MET A 143 8.48 3.41 14.02
CA MET A 143 7.09 3.79 13.72
C MET A 143 6.99 5.12 12.98
N ASN A 144 7.78 6.12 13.37
CA ASN A 144 7.81 7.41 12.68
C ASN A 144 8.40 7.28 11.27
N ALA A 145 9.42 6.44 11.09
CA ALA A 145 9.99 6.16 9.78
C ALA A 145 8.96 5.45 8.88
N LEU A 146 8.27 4.43 9.39
CA LEU A 146 7.18 3.76 8.66
C LEU A 146 6.07 4.73 8.27
N LEU A 147 5.67 5.63 9.18
CA LEU A 147 4.68 6.66 8.87
C LEU A 147 5.16 7.59 7.74
N LEU A 148 6.39 8.09 7.82
CA LEU A 148 6.96 8.96 6.79
C LEU A 148 7.03 8.25 5.43
N ILE A 149 7.51 7.01 5.41
CA ILE A 149 7.58 6.18 4.20
C ILE A 149 6.17 5.97 3.65
N THR A 150 5.20 5.61 4.48
CA THR A 150 3.81 5.43 4.05
C THR A 150 3.25 6.70 3.42
N VAL A 151 3.35 7.84 4.10
CA VAL A 151 2.85 9.12 3.56
C VAL A 151 3.53 9.46 2.24
N THR A 152 4.83 9.21 2.13
CA THR A 152 5.59 9.48 0.89
C THR A 152 5.14 8.57 -0.25
N LEU A 153 5.03 7.26 0.02
CA LEU A 153 4.64 6.25 -0.97
C LEU A 153 3.17 6.34 -1.39
N THR A 154 2.29 6.90 -0.57
CA THR A 154 0.88 7.12 -0.98
C THR A 154 0.69 8.48 -1.65
N PHE A 155 1.40 9.51 -1.21
CA PHE A 155 1.22 10.86 -1.74
C PHE A 155 1.88 11.05 -3.11
N ILE A 156 3.08 10.49 -3.32
CA ILE A 156 3.79 10.65 -4.61
C ILE A 156 2.95 10.11 -5.79
N PRO A 157 2.43 8.87 -5.77
CA PRO A 157 1.64 8.36 -6.89
C PRO A 157 0.36 9.17 -7.13
N LEU A 158 -0.32 9.60 -6.06
CA LEU A 158 -1.53 10.43 -6.17
C LEU A 158 -1.23 11.80 -6.79
N MET A 159 -0.14 12.45 -6.36
CA MET A 159 0.30 13.70 -6.95
C MET A 159 0.66 13.51 -8.42
N THR A 160 1.52 12.54 -8.73
CA THR A 160 1.93 12.21 -10.10
C THR A 160 0.74 11.96 -11.01
N TRP A 161 -0.26 11.22 -10.54
CA TRP A 161 -1.52 10.99 -11.26
C TRP A 161 -2.34 12.28 -11.43
N SER A 162 -2.49 13.08 -10.38
CA SER A 162 -3.28 14.32 -10.44
C SER A 162 -2.71 15.35 -11.43
N LEU A 163 -1.38 15.37 -11.61
CA LEU A 163 -0.71 16.24 -12.57
C LEU A 163 -1.10 15.96 -14.02
N CYS A 164 -1.59 14.75 -14.33
CA CYS A 164 -2.09 14.43 -15.66
C CYS A 164 -3.34 15.23 -16.04
N TYR A 165 -4.08 15.76 -15.07
CA TYR A 165 -5.28 16.57 -15.32
C TYR A 165 -5.00 18.09 -15.38
N VAL A 166 -3.73 18.51 -15.25
CA VAL A 166 -3.35 19.93 -15.25
C VAL A 166 -3.11 20.41 -16.68
N GLY A 167 -4.09 21.11 -17.27
CA GLY A 167 -3.96 21.71 -18.60
C GLY A 167 -3.56 20.70 -19.68
N ASP A 168 -2.46 20.98 -20.39
CA ASP A 168 -1.91 20.11 -21.45
C ASP A 168 -0.83 19.13 -20.95
N TRP A 169 -0.66 18.98 -19.62
CA TRP A 169 0.44 18.21 -19.05
C TRP A 169 0.37 16.71 -19.37
N HIS A 170 -0.83 16.17 -19.63
CA HIS A 170 -1.00 14.80 -20.13
C HIS A 170 -0.23 14.53 -21.43
N THR A 171 0.03 15.56 -22.26
CA THR A 171 0.82 15.42 -23.50
C THR A 171 2.34 15.52 -23.25
N LYS A 172 2.75 16.07 -22.11
CA LYS A 172 4.15 16.39 -21.78
C LYS A 172 4.77 15.37 -20.84
N LEU A 173 3.97 14.75 -19.98
CA LEU A 173 4.42 13.83 -18.95
C LEU A 173 4.32 12.38 -19.43
N GLY A 174 5.45 11.67 -19.44
CA GLY A 174 5.53 10.30 -19.95
C GLY A 174 4.62 9.31 -19.20
N HIS A 175 4.42 9.51 -17.89
CA HIS A 175 3.55 8.65 -17.07
C HIS A 175 2.04 8.89 -17.29
N CYS A 176 1.66 9.93 -18.04
CA CYS A 176 0.27 10.22 -18.41
C CYS A 176 -0.12 9.62 -19.77
N LYS A 177 0.84 9.00 -20.49
CA LYS A 177 0.57 8.36 -21.78
C LYS A 177 -0.44 7.23 -21.61
N GLY A 178 -1.47 7.21 -22.47
CA GLY A 178 -2.50 6.18 -22.48
C GLY A 178 -3.59 6.34 -21.42
N MET A 179 -3.60 7.44 -20.65
CA MET A 179 -4.64 7.72 -19.66
C MET A 179 -5.87 8.47 -20.22
N PHE A 180 -5.81 8.96 -21.47
CA PHE A 180 -6.85 9.77 -22.12
C PHE A 180 -7.03 9.38 -23.59
#